data_AF-A0A645G9T3-F1
#
_entry.id   AF-A0A645G9T3-F1
#
_cell.length_a   1.000
_cell.length_b   1.000
_cell.length_c   1.000
_cell.angle_alpha   90.00
_cell.angle_beta   90.00
_cell.angle_gamma   90.00
#
_symmetry.space_group_name_H-M   'P 1'
#
loop_
_entity.id
_entity.type
_entity.pdbx_description
1 polymer ?
#
loop_
_entity_poly.entity_id
_entity_poly.type
_entity_poly.pdbx_seq_one_letter_code
_entity_poly.pdbx_strand_id
1 'polypeptide(L)'
;MILRAYITADQLTQIKLGQKVKVLADFGEDDQKEYAGQISWISSKSEFTPKTIQTRDERANLVYAVKIRVKNDGYLKIGMYASVLFK
;
A
#
# COMPACT_ATOMS: atom_id res chain seq x y z
N MET A 1 -2.12 -6.09 12.64
CA MET A 1 -1.37 -6.72 11.53
C MET A 1 -0.62 -5.65 10.75
N ILE A 2 0.48 -5.98 10.06
CA ILE A 2 1.22 -5.02 9.24
C ILE A 2 1.00 -5.37 7.77
N LEU A 3 0.49 -4.42 7.01
CA LEU A 3 0.38 -4.49 5.56
C LEU A 3 1.53 -3.67 4.98
N ARG A 4 2.34 -4.30 4.13
CA ARG A 4 3.38 -3.62 3.36
C ARG A 4 2.77 -3.22 2.02
N ALA A 5 2.64 -1.93 1.78
CA ALA A 5 2.25 -1.40 0.48
C ALA A 5 3.44 -0.70 -0.17
N TYR A 6 3.42 -0.61 -1.49
CA TYR A 6 4.39 0.15 -2.26
C TYR A 6 3.63 1.26 -2.97
N ILE A 7 4.10 2.48 -2.77
CA ILE A 7 3.50 3.67 -3.36
C ILE A 7 4.53 4.41 -4.21
N THR A 8 4.10 5.18 -5.20
CA THR A 8 5.00 5.97 -6.03
C THR A 8 5.47 7.24 -5.30
N ALA A 9 6.51 7.89 -5.82
CA ALA A 9 6.96 9.20 -5.34
C ALA A 9 5.84 10.27 -5.36
N ASP A 10 4.96 10.23 -6.36
CA ASP A 10 3.81 11.13 -6.45
C ASP A 10 2.85 10.92 -5.28
N GLN A 11 2.45 9.67 -5.03
CA GLN A 11 1.58 9.32 -3.90
C GLN A 11 2.25 9.59 -2.54
N LEU A 12 3.58 9.49 -2.46
CA LEU A 12 4.33 9.81 -1.25
C LEU A 12 4.10 11.25 -0.80
N THR A 13 3.96 12.20 -1.75
CA THR A 13 3.68 13.62 -1.41
C THR A 13 2.29 13.82 -0.82
N GLN A 14 1.36 12.91 -1.12
CA GLN A 14 -0.03 12.96 -0.66
C GLN A 14 -0.24 12.22 0.67
N ILE A 15 0.74 11.41 1.11
CA ILE A 15 0.64 10.64 2.35
C ILE A 15 1.53 11.14 3.48
N LYS A 16 1.08 10.97 4.73
CA LYS A 16 1.82 11.38 5.93
C LYS A 16 1.88 10.25 6.96
N LEU A 17 2.95 10.26 7.75
CA LEU A 17 3.10 9.32 8.86
C LEU A 17 1.99 9.57 9.91
N GLY A 18 1.33 8.51 10.35
CA GLY A 18 0.14 8.59 11.23
C GLY A 18 -1.19 8.80 10.49
N GLN A 19 -1.19 8.98 9.17
CA GLN A 19 -2.42 9.13 8.39
C GLN A 19 -3.28 7.87 8.46
N LYS A 20 -4.60 8.09 8.60
CA LYS A 20 -5.60 7.03 8.52
C LYS A 20 -5.85 6.70 7.05
N VAL A 21 -5.72 5.43 6.71
CA VAL A 21 -5.97 4.90 5.37
C VAL A 21 -7.01 3.81 5.45
N LYS A 22 -7.69 3.54 4.35
CA LYS A 22 -8.60 2.40 4.25
C LYS A 22 -7.92 1.28 3.49
N VAL A 23 -8.00 0.08 4.04
CA VAL A 23 -7.49 -1.13 3.42
C VAL A 23 -8.68 -1.99 3.03
N LEU A 24 -8.89 -2.17 1.74
CA LEU A 24 -9.82 -3.14 1.20
C LEU A 24 -9.09 -4.46 1.06
N ALA A 25 -9.40 -5.42 1.92
CA ALA A 25 -8.93 -6.79 1.72
C ALA A 25 -9.96 -7.56 0.90
N ASP A 26 -9.48 -8.27 -0.10
CA ASP A 26 -10.29 -9.07 -1.01
C ASP A 26 -10.34 -10.50 -0.47
N PHE A 27 -11.54 -10.99 -0.13
CA PHE A 27 -11.74 -12.32 0.47
C PHE A 27 -12.25 -13.35 -0.54
N GLY A 28 -12.39 -13.01 -1.83
CA GLY A 28 -12.95 -13.87 -2.87
C GLY A 28 -14.17 -13.24 -3.57
N GLU A 29 -14.84 -14.03 -4.42
CA GLU A 29 -15.75 -13.63 -5.53
C GLU A 29 -16.76 -12.49 -5.31
N ASP A 30 -17.10 -12.08 -4.07
CA ASP A 30 -17.93 -10.90 -3.84
C ASP A 30 -17.73 -10.22 -2.45
N ASP A 31 -16.79 -10.69 -1.61
CA ASP A 31 -16.64 -10.19 -0.23
C ASP A 31 -15.36 -9.34 -0.11
N GLN A 32 -15.55 -8.03 -0.20
CA GLN A 32 -14.51 -7.05 0.11
C GLN A 32 -14.79 -6.45 1.47
N LYS A 33 -13.83 -6.56 2.40
CA LYS A 33 -13.94 -5.87 3.70
C LYS A 33 -13.00 -4.70 3.77
N GLU A 34 -13.57 -3.58 4.18
CA GLU A 34 -12.83 -2.39 4.54
C GLU A 34 -12.28 -2.50 5.96
N TYR A 35 -10.99 -2.28 6.10
CA TYR A 35 -10.30 -2.17 7.37
C TYR A 35 -9.70 -0.78 7.53
N ALA A 36 -9.82 -0.24 8.74
CA ALA A 36 -9.10 0.96 9.11
C ALA A 36 -7.61 0.62 9.30
N GLY A 37 -6.77 1.29 8.52
CA GLY A 37 -5.32 1.25 8.62
C GLY A 37 -4.75 2.59 9.08
N GLN A 38 -3.57 2.55 9.67
CA GLN A 38 -2.78 3.75 9.95
C GLN A 38 -1.35 3.57 9.43
N ILE A 39 -0.83 4.58 8.75
CA ILE A 39 0.56 4.58 8.29
C ILE A 39 1.47 4.68 9.52
N SER A 40 2.19 3.60 9.81
CA SER A 40 3.07 3.51 10.97
C SER A 40 4.53 3.80 10.62
N TRP A 41 4.90 3.58 9.36
CA TRP A 41 6.26 3.77 8.87
C TRP A 41 6.28 3.95 7.36
N ILE A 42 7.16 4.82 6.90
CA ILE A 42 7.40 5.14 5.49
C ILE A 42 8.89 4.96 5.26
N SER A 43 9.28 4.21 4.23
CA SER A 43 10.67 4.06 3.86
C SER A 43 11.25 5.38 3.40
N SER A 44 12.40 5.77 3.96
CA SER A 44 13.17 6.93 3.50
C SER A 44 13.92 6.65 2.19
N LYS A 45 14.00 5.37 1.78
CA LYS A 45 14.66 4.93 0.55
C LYS A 45 13.62 4.41 -0.43
N SER A 46 13.70 4.87 -1.66
CA SER A 46 12.97 4.32 -2.80
C SER A 46 13.57 2.96 -3.19
N GLU A 47 12.73 1.93 -3.28
CA GLU A 47 13.05 0.67 -3.95
C GLU A 47 12.62 0.80 -5.42
N PHE A 48 13.44 0.33 -6.36
CA PHE A 48 13.08 0.31 -7.78
C PHE A 48 12.37 -1.01 -8.06
N THR A 49 11.13 -0.97 -8.56
CA THR A 49 10.46 -2.17 -9.07
C THR A 49 10.80 -2.33 -10.55
N PRO A 50 11.59 -3.34 -10.95
CA PRO A 50 11.84 -3.59 -12.36
C PRO A 50 10.59 -4.20 -12.99
N LYS A 51 9.89 -3.43 -13.83
CA LYS A 51 9.01 -4.01 -14.86
C LYS A 51 9.37 -3.39 -16.21
N THR A 52 9.45 -4.28 -17.19
CA THR A 52 9.89 -4.11 -18.57
C THR A 52 9.27 -2.87 -19.21
N ILE A 53 10.14 -1.93 -19.58
CA ILE A 53 9.80 -0.64 -20.18
C ILE A 53 9.62 -0.86 -21.68
N GLN A 54 8.48 -0.44 -22.24
CA GLN A 54 8.34 -0.32 -23.70
C GLN A 54 7.64 0.96 -24.18
N THR A 55 7.53 2.00 -23.36
CA THR A 55 7.01 3.31 -23.81
C THR A 55 7.58 4.47 -22.99
N ARG A 56 7.68 5.64 -23.63
CA ARG A 56 8.49 6.85 -23.36
C ARG A 56 8.28 7.59 -22.01
N ASP A 57 7.85 6.93 -20.94
CA ASP A 57 7.62 7.52 -19.61
C ASP A 57 8.60 6.96 -18.54
N GLU A 58 9.89 6.89 -18.90
CA GLU A 58 10.98 6.31 -18.08
C GLU A 58 11.48 7.20 -16.92
N ARG A 59 10.73 8.23 -16.51
CA ARG A 59 11.18 9.12 -15.43
C ARG A 59 10.37 8.88 -14.15
N ALA A 60 10.94 7.99 -13.33
CA ALA A 60 10.70 7.78 -11.90
C ALA A 60 9.74 6.64 -11.48
N ASN A 61 10.12 5.39 -11.75
CA ASN A 61 9.60 4.20 -11.04
C ASN A 61 10.19 4.06 -9.63
N LEU A 62 10.29 5.16 -8.87
CA LEU A 62 10.70 5.12 -7.48
C LEU A 62 9.49 4.75 -6.64
N VAL A 63 9.46 3.53 -6.11
CA VAL A 63 8.43 3.11 -5.17
C VAL A 63 8.97 3.14 -3.74
N TYR A 64 8.13 3.56 -2.81
CA TYR A 64 8.46 3.64 -1.40
C TYR A 64 7.64 2.58 -0.67
N ALA A 65 8.33 1.73 0.10
CA ALA A 65 7.67 0.78 0.97
C ALA A 65 7.05 1.54 2.15
N VAL A 66 5.76 1.32 2.40
CA VAL A 66 5.05 1.84 3.55
C VAL A 66 4.49 0.68 4.37
N LYS A 67 4.58 0.81 5.70
CA LYS A 67 3.97 -0.15 6.63
C LYS A 67 2.73 0.46 7.22
N ILE A 68 1.60 -0.14 6.86
CA ILE A 68 0.28 0.24 7.34
C ILE A 68 -0.10 -0.73 8.45
N ARG A 69 -0.35 -0.20 9.64
CA ARG A 69 -0.91 -0.95 10.75
C ARG A 69 -2.41 -1.07 10.54
N VAL A 70 -2.87 -2.27 10.22
CA VAL A 70 -4.29 -2.58 10.00
C VAL A 70 -4.85 -3.25 11.24
N LYS A 71 -6.04 -2.81 11.66
CA LYS A 71 -6.82 -3.53 12.67
C LYS A 71 -7.31 -4.82 12.04
N ASN A 72 -6.78 -5.95 12.51
CA ASN A 72 -7.17 -7.27 12.03
C ASN A 72 -8.17 -7.86 13.02
N ASP A 73 -9.38 -8.15 12.57
CA ASP A 73 -10.43 -8.78 13.37
C ASP A 73 -10.38 -10.33 13.27
N GLY A 74 -9.28 -10.89 12.76
CA GLY A 74 -9.02 -12.33 12.65
C GLY A 74 -9.18 -12.90 11.24
N TYR A 75 -9.77 -12.13 10.33
CA TYR A 75 -10.02 -12.54 8.95
C TYR A 75 -8.84 -12.28 8.01
N LEU A 76 -8.05 -11.21 8.22
CA LEU A 76 -6.87 -10.97 7.39
C LEU A 76 -5.79 -12.00 7.69
N LYS A 77 -5.37 -12.71 6.63
CA LYS A 77 -4.22 -13.63 6.66
C LYS A 77 -3.04 -13.08 5.87
N ILE A 78 -1.83 -13.43 6.29
CA ILE A 78 -0.60 -13.07 5.58
C ILE A 78 -0.64 -13.76 4.22
N GLY A 79 -0.45 -12.98 3.14
CA GLY A 79 -0.52 -13.48 1.76
C GLY A 79 -1.83 -13.17 1.04
N MET A 80 -2.84 -12.61 1.72
CA MET A 80 -4.05 -12.10 1.06
C MET A 80 -3.75 -10.79 0.31
N TYR A 81 -4.43 -10.62 -0.83
CA TYR A 81 -4.38 -9.39 -1.59
C TYR A 81 -5.25 -8.33 -0.91
N ALA A 82 -4.71 -7.12 -0.84
CA ALA A 82 -5.41 -5.99 -0.29
C ALA A 82 -5.01 -4.72 -1.03
N SER A 83 -6.01 -3.90 -1.32
CA SER A 83 -5.88 -2.59 -1.94
C SER A 83 -5.94 -1.52 -0.87
N VAL A 84 -5.04 -0.55 -0.95
CA VAL A 84 -5.03 0.59 -0.03
C VAL A 84 -5.62 1.80 -0.73
N LEU A 85 -6.65 2.39 -0.14
CA LEU A 85 -7.22 3.65 -0.56
C LEU A 85 -6.65 4.77 0.32
N PHE A 86 -5.83 5.60 -0.31
CA PHE A 86 -5.38 6.88 0.22
C PHE A 86 -6.44 7.91 -0.16
N LYS A 87 -7.00 8.61 0.83
CA LYS A 87 -8.05 9.62 0.65
C LYS A 87 -7.51 10.98 1.07
#